data_AF-A0A2E1R8Y1-F1
#
_entry.id   AF-A0A2E1R8Y1-F1
#
_cell.length_a   1.000
_cell.length_b   1.000
_cell.length_c   1.000
_cell.angle_alpha   90.00
_cell.angle_beta   90.00
_cell.angle_gamma   90.00
#
_symmetry.space_group_name_H-M   'P 1'
#
loop_
_entity.id
_entity.type
_entity.pdbx_description
1 polymer ?
#
loop_
_entity_poly.entity_id
_entity_poly.type
_entity_poly.pdbx_seq_one_letter_code
_entity_poly.pdbx_strand_id
1 'polypeptide(L)'
;MEDRKRRLKNKKRMQDKARTWIRGYLSEHPCVDCGNTDHRVLEFDHVDPEKKKFTICRKIKDGVSLKTLAKEVEKCQVRCANCHRIRTKEEKHCYPKSTLARDPEETQKPKVEIFHKRAGLLSD
;
A
#
# COMPACT_ATOMS: atom_id res chain seq x y z
N MET A 1 -25.86 -26.02 -1.28
CA MET A 1 -25.01 -25.59 -2.44
C MET A 1 -25.43 -24.25 -3.02
N GLU A 2 -26.73 -23.99 -3.20
CA GLU A 2 -27.26 -22.77 -3.85
C GLU A 2 -26.97 -21.47 -3.06
N ASP A 3 -27.06 -21.51 -1.73
CA ASP A 3 -26.70 -20.36 -0.89
C ASP A 3 -25.24 -19.94 -1.00
N ARG A 4 -24.33 -20.91 -1.15
CA ARG A 4 -22.90 -20.64 -1.35
C ARG A 4 -22.69 -19.92 -2.68
N LYS A 5 -23.32 -20.39 -3.77
CA LYS A 5 -23.26 -19.74 -5.09
C LYS A 5 -23.79 -18.31 -5.03
N ARG A 6 -24.95 -18.10 -4.38
CA ARG A 6 -25.55 -16.77 -4.19
C ARG A 6 -24.63 -15.81 -3.43
N ARG A 7 -24.03 -16.26 -2.32
CA ARG A 7 -23.06 -15.45 -1.54
C ARG A 7 -21.83 -15.07 -2.36
N LEU A 8 -21.27 -16.00 -3.14
CA LEU A 8 -20.13 -15.73 -4.00
C LEU A 8 -20.46 -14.73 -5.11
N LYS A 9 -21.64 -14.86 -5.76
CA LYS A 9 -22.11 -13.92 -6.78
C LYS A 9 -22.29 -12.51 -6.22
N ASN A 10 -22.91 -12.39 -5.04
CA ASN A 10 -23.08 -11.11 -4.37
C ASN A 10 -21.73 -10.49 -3.99
N LYS A 11 -20.80 -11.28 -3.46
CA LYS A 11 -19.44 -10.83 -3.13
C LYS A 11 -18.72 -10.30 -4.37
N LYS A 12 -18.78 -11.02 -5.50
CA LYS A 12 -18.19 -10.57 -6.78
C LYS A 12 -18.78 -9.23 -7.23
N ARG A 13 -20.11 -9.09 -7.20
CA ARG A 13 -20.79 -7.82 -7.53
C ARG A 13 -20.32 -6.67 -6.63
N MET A 14 -20.15 -6.91 -5.34
CA MET A 14 -19.64 -5.89 -4.40
C MET A 14 -18.19 -5.51 -4.70
N GLN A 15 -17.34 -6.49 -4.99
CA GLN A 15 -15.95 -6.25 -5.38
C GLN A 15 -15.86 -5.41 -6.66
N ASP A 16 -16.67 -5.72 -7.67
CA ASP A 16 -16.63 -5.02 -8.96
C ASP A 16 -17.08 -3.56 -8.80
N LYS A 17 -18.15 -3.32 -8.04
CA LYS A 17 -18.57 -1.95 -7.67
C LYS A 17 -17.46 -1.18 -6.95
N ALA A 18 -16.81 -1.80 -5.97
CA ALA A 18 -15.73 -1.17 -5.22
C ALA A 18 -14.51 -0.85 -6.11
N ARG A 19 -14.14 -1.74 -7.03
CA ARG A 19 -13.04 -1.52 -7.98
C ARG A 19 -13.36 -0.38 -8.94
N THR A 20 -14.57 -0.33 -9.49
CA THR A 20 -14.99 0.76 -10.39
C THR A 20 -14.95 2.10 -9.68
N TRP A 21 -15.49 2.16 -8.46
CA TRP A 21 -15.49 3.39 -7.66
C TRP A 21 -14.06 3.85 -7.32
N ILE A 22 -13.17 2.94 -6.92
CA ILE A 22 -11.76 3.27 -6.63
C ILE A 22 -11.03 3.76 -7.87
N ARG A 23 -11.25 3.16 -9.04
CA ARG A 23 -10.63 3.62 -10.28
C ARG A 23 -11.05 5.05 -10.62
N GLY A 24 -12.33 5.37 -10.48
CA GLY A 24 -12.82 6.75 -10.64
C GLY A 24 -12.15 7.70 -9.64
N TYR A 25 -12.14 7.33 -8.36
CA TYR A 25 -11.48 8.13 -7.33
C TYR A 25 -10.00 8.39 -7.65
N LEU A 26 -9.22 7.35 -7.97
CA LEU A 26 -7.79 7.49 -8.26
C LEU A 26 -7.51 8.25 -9.56
N SER A 27 -8.45 8.33 -10.50
CA SER A 27 -8.27 9.12 -11.73
C SER A 27 -8.32 10.63 -11.49
N GLU A 28 -8.97 11.05 -10.41
CA GLU A 28 -9.12 12.47 -10.02
C GLU A 28 -8.12 12.89 -8.94
N HIS A 29 -7.43 11.93 -8.32
CA HIS A 29 -6.57 12.16 -7.15
C HIS A 29 -5.15 11.66 -7.45
N PRO A 30 -4.26 12.50 -8.02
CA PRO A 30 -2.87 12.13 -8.24
C PRO A 30 -2.11 11.97 -6.92
N CYS A 31 -0.89 11.44 -7.00
CA CYS A 31 0.01 11.37 -5.86
C CYS A 31 0.25 12.75 -5.26
N VAL A 32 0.00 12.91 -3.95
CA VAL A 32 0.18 14.20 -3.26
C VAL A 32 1.63 14.70 -3.24
N ASP A 33 2.62 13.81 -3.29
CA ASP A 33 4.04 14.21 -3.21
C ASP A 33 4.68 14.46 -4.58
N CYS A 34 4.40 13.63 -5.60
CA CYS A 34 5.07 13.69 -6.91
C CYS A 34 4.13 13.93 -8.10
N GLY A 35 2.83 14.04 -7.89
CA GLY A 35 1.85 14.31 -8.94
C GLY A 35 1.56 13.16 -9.91
N ASN A 36 2.10 11.96 -9.69
CA ASN A 36 1.84 10.81 -10.57
C ASN A 36 0.33 10.52 -10.67
N THR A 37 -0.17 10.36 -11.90
CA THR A 37 -1.59 10.15 -12.22
C THR A 37 -1.90 8.70 -12.60
N ASP A 38 -0.89 7.83 -12.75
CA ASP A 38 -1.09 6.45 -13.14
C ASP A 38 -1.69 5.64 -11.97
N HIS A 39 -2.99 5.42 -12.03
CA HIS A 39 -3.75 4.70 -11.01
C HIS A 39 -3.19 3.30 -10.67
N ARG A 40 -2.35 2.69 -11.53
CA ARG A 40 -1.73 1.37 -11.29
C ARG A 40 -0.65 1.44 -10.20
N VAL A 41 -0.04 2.60 -10.01
CA VAL A 41 1.02 2.82 -9.01
C VAL A 41 0.54 3.59 -7.79
N LEU A 42 -0.71 4.06 -7.79
CA LEU A 42 -1.30 4.80 -6.67
C LEU A 42 -1.81 3.87 -5.57
N GLU A 43 -1.58 4.30 -4.34
CA GLU A 43 -1.96 3.63 -3.11
C GLU A 43 -2.70 4.61 -2.18
N PHE A 44 -3.61 4.07 -1.38
CA PHE A 44 -4.25 4.81 -0.30
C PHE A 44 -3.35 4.76 0.92
N ASP A 45 -2.75 5.89 1.26
CA ASP A 45 -1.90 6.06 2.42
C ASP A 45 -2.70 6.73 3.55
N HIS A 46 -2.85 6.04 4.68
CA HIS A 46 -3.58 6.57 5.82
C HIS A 46 -2.81 7.75 6.43
N VAL A 47 -3.49 8.89 6.58
CA VAL A 47 -2.87 10.09 7.19
C VAL A 47 -2.47 9.79 8.64
N ASP A 48 -3.37 9.13 9.36
CA ASP A 48 -3.18 8.66 10.72
C ASP A 48 -3.39 7.14 10.76
N PRO A 49 -2.30 6.35 10.87
CA PRO A 49 -2.37 4.89 10.90
C PRO A 49 -3.14 4.31 12.10
N GLU A 50 -3.31 5.05 13.19
CA GLU A 50 -4.04 4.60 14.39
C GLU A 50 -5.57 4.70 14.20
N LYS A 51 -6.01 5.64 13.36
CA LYS A 51 -7.44 5.86 13.06
C LYS A 51 -7.99 4.94 11.96
N LYS A 52 -7.14 4.12 11.34
CA LYS A 52 -7.59 3.19 10.30
C LYS A 52 -8.36 2.01 10.89
N LYS A 53 -9.48 1.67 10.28
CA LYS A 53 -10.26 0.47 10.64
C LYS A 53 -9.80 -0.74 9.84
N PHE A 54 -9.32 -0.53 8.61
CA PHE A 54 -8.86 -1.61 7.75
C PHE A 54 -8.05 -1.08 6.56
N THR A 55 -7.24 -1.95 5.96
CA THR A 55 -6.61 -1.67 4.67
C THR A 55 -7.63 -1.76 3.54
N ILE A 56 -7.72 -0.72 2.71
CA ILE A 56 -8.64 -0.60 1.57
C ILE A 56 -8.59 -1.84 0.65
N CYS A 57 -7.39 -2.20 0.16
CA CYS A 57 -7.20 -3.35 -0.74
C CYS A 57 -7.69 -4.68 -0.17
N ARG A 58 -7.46 -4.92 1.13
CA ARG A 58 -7.93 -6.14 1.81
C ARG A 58 -9.45 -6.14 1.89
N LYS A 59 -10.04 -5.01 2.28
CA LYS A 59 -11.47 -4.93 2.53
C LYS A 59 -12.32 -5.00 1.24
N ILE A 60 -11.78 -4.55 0.11
CA ILE A 60 -12.38 -4.81 -1.22
C ILE A 60 -12.48 -6.31 -1.47
N LYS A 61 -11.39 -7.08 -1.27
CA LYS A 61 -11.39 -8.53 -1.49
C LYS A 61 -12.44 -9.24 -0.64
N ASP A 62 -12.75 -8.73 0.54
CA ASP A 62 -13.78 -9.28 1.42
C ASP A 62 -15.21 -9.00 0.96
N GLY A 63 -15.43 -8.01 0.08
CA GLY A 63 -16.75 -7.61 -0.39
C GLY A 63 -17.40 -6.60 0.55
N VAL A 64 -16.82 -5.41 0.65
CA VAL A 64 -17.31 -4.30 1.49
C VAL A 64 -18.33 -3.44 0.77
N SER A 65 -19.21 -2.80 1.53
CA SER A 65 -20.14 -1.80 0.98
C SER A 65 -19.38 -0.54 0.55
N LEU A 66 -19.87 0.13 -0.49
CA LEU A 66 -19.28 1.40 -0.96
C LEU A 66 -19.28 2.48 0.14
N LYS A 67 -20.34 2.57 0.94
CA LYS A 67 -20.44 3.53 2.05
C LYS A 67 -19.33 3.34 3.09
N THR A 68 -19.05 2.09 3.46
CA THR A 68 -17.98 1.80 4.43
C THR A 68 -16.60 2.02 3.82
N LEU A 69 -16.44 1.72 2.53
CA LEU A 69 -15.19 1.96 1.80
C LEU A 69 -14.88 3.47 1.70
N ALA A 70 -15.85 4.28 1.30
CA ALA A 70 -15.72 5.73 1.16
C ALA A 70 -15.27 6.41 2.46
N LYS A 71 -15.92 6.06 3.59
CA LYS A 71 -15.54 6.56 4.92
C LYS A 71 -14.10 6.25 5.34
N GLU A 72 -13.53 5.17 4.82
CA GLU A 72 -12.14 4.83 5.11
C GLU A 72 -11.19 5.54 4.15
N VAL A 73 -11.58 5.70 2.88
CA VAL A 73 -10.83 6.48 1.89
C VAL A 73 -10.72 7.95 2.28
N GLU A 74 -11.75 8.54 2.90
CA GLU A 74 -11.71 9.90 3.45
C GLU A 74 -10.58 10.14 4.46
N LYS A 75 -10.05 9.09 5.08
CA LYS A 75 -8.92 9.16 6.03
C LYS A 75 -7.56 8.96 5.36
N CYS A 76 -7.55 8.75 4.05
CA CYS A 76 -6.36 8.45 3.28
C CYS A 76 -6.00 9.63 2.39
N GLN A 77 -4.71 9.80 2.13
CA GLN A 77 -4.19 10.55 0.99
C GLN A 77 -3.81 9.57 -0.12
N VAL A 78 -3.85 10.03 -1.36
CA VAL A 78 -3.37 9.23 -2.49
C VAL A 78 -1.89 9.49 -2.70
N ARG A 79 -1.07 8.43 -2.63
CA ARG A 79 0.37 8.48 -2.88
C ARG A 79 0.77 7.40 -3.84
N CYS A 80 1.80 7.63 -4.65
CA CYS A 80 2.38 6.54 -5.42
C CYS A 80 3.17 5.60 -4.50
N ALA A 81 3.30 4.35 -4.91
CA ALA A 81 3.94 3.30 -4.13
C ALA A 81 5.42 3.60 -3.81
N ASN A 82 6.08 4.45 -4.58
CA ASN A 82 7.46 4.88 -4.30
C ASN A 82 7.49 5.91 -3.17
N CYS A 83 6.74 7.02 -3.30
CA CYS A 83 6.64 8.06 -2.29
C CYS A 83 6.11 7.51 -0.95
N HIS A 84 5.12 6.63 -0.99
CA HIS A 84 4.58 5.98 0.20
C HIS A 84 5.65 5.14 0.94
N ARG A 85 6.50 4.40 0.21
CA ARG A 85 7.60 3.62 0.82
C ARG A 85 8.67 4.52 1.43
N ILE A 86 9.01 5.63 0.77
CA ILE A 86 9.97 6.62 1.27
C ILE A 86 9.43 7.22 2.57
N ARG A 87 8.20 7.76 2.56
CA ARG A 87 7.52 8.31 3.73
C ARG A 87 7.51 7.32 4.90
N THR A 88 7.13 6.07 4.65
CA THR A 88 7.11 5.02 5.70
C THR A 88 8.49 4.82 6.35
N LYS A 89 9.58 4.94 5.58
CA LYS A 89 10.94 4.81 6.09
C LYS A 89 11.37 6.04 6.88
N GLU A 90 10.99 7.23 6.43
CA GLU A 90 11.32 8.50 7.08
C GLU A 90 10.55 8.71 8.38
N GLU A 91 9.25 8.38 8.40
CA GLU A 91 8.36 8.60 9.54
C GLU A 91 8.62 7.65 10.72
N LYS A 92 9.61 6.75 10.62
CA LYS A 92 9.93 5.71 11.63
C LYS A 92 8.71 4.92 12.12
N HIS A 93 7.60 4.93 11.40
CA HIS A 93 6.45 4.06 11.63
C HIS A 93 6.80 2.67 11.11
N CYS A 94 7.77 2.06 11.79
CA CYS A 94 8.09 0.66 11.65
C CYS A 94 6.85 -0.13 12.10
N TYR A 95 6.01 -0.56 11.16
CA TYR A 95 5.12 -1.67 11.47
C TYR A 95 6.00 -2.84 11.88
N PRO A 96 5.92 -3.32 13.14
CA PRO A 96 6.82 -4.34 13.64
C PRO A 96 6.43 -5.66 12.97
N LYS A 97 7.30 -6.22 12.14
CA LYS A 97 7.18 -7.62 11.73
C LYS A 97 8.52 -8.31 11.68
N SER A 98 8.58 -9.37 12.48
CA SER A 98 9.63 -10.38 12.66
C SER A 98 10.84 -9.97 13.50
N THR A 99 11.10 -10.81 14.49
CA THR A 99 12.09 -10.81 15.57
C THR A 99 13.54 -10.95 15.12
N LEU A 100 13.94 -10.29 14.02
CA LEU A 100 15.34 -10.21 13.65
C LEU A 100 15.75 -8.75 13.78
N ALA A 101 16.41 -8.46 14.91
CA ALA A 101 17.22 -7.27 15.06
C ALA A 101 18.08 -7.14 13.80
N ARG A 102 17.88 -6.07 13.03
CA ARG A 102 18.83 -5.70 11.99
C ARG A 102 19.83 -4.78 12.66
N ASP A 103 21.09 -5.20 12.65
CA ASP A 103 22.18 -4.43 13.21
C ASP A 103 22.23 -3.03 12.55
N PRO A 104 22.26 -1.95 13.34
CA PRO A 104 22.20 -0.58 12.82
C PRO A 104 23.31 -0.26 11.82
N GLU A 105 24.47 -0.90 11.96
CA GLU A 105 25.70 -0.59 11.23
C GLU A 105 25.72 -1.14 9.79
N GLU A 106 24.90 -2.14 9.46
CA GLU A 106 24.89 -2.75 8.12
C GLU A 106 24.01 -1.96 7.11
N THR A 107 23.21 -1.00 7.61
CA THR A 107 22.24 -0.26 6.78
C THR A 107 22.81 0.96 6.05
N GLN A 108 24.05 1.36 6.34
CA GLN A 108 24.67 2.58 5.81
C GLN A 108 25.61 2.39 4.61
N LYS A 109 25.95 1.15 4.24
CA LYS A 109 26.76 0.91 3.03
C LYS A 109 25.85 0.89 1.79
N PRO A 110 26.17 1.63 0.71
CA PRO A 110 25.43 1.51 -0.53
C PRO A 110 25.56 0.05 -1.00
N LYS A 111 24.43 -0.60 -1.31
CA LYS A 111 24.40 -2.03 -1.70
C LYS A 111 25.36 -2.37 -2.85
N VAL A 112 25.72 -1.38 -3.66
CA VAL A 112 26.71 -1.50 -4.73
C VAL A 112 28.12 -1.78 -4.19
N GLU A 113 28.56 -1.17 -3.09
CA GLU A 113 29.90 -1.43 -2.54
C GLU A 113 30.04 -2.85 -1.98
N ILE A 114 29.00 -3.35 -1.30
CA ILE A 114 28.96 -4.74 -0.82
C ILE A 114 29.00 -5.71 -2.01
N PHE A 115 28.28 -5.40 -3.08
CA PHE A 115 28.28 -6.20 -4.31
C PHE A 115 29.64 -6.15 -5.02
N HIS A 116 30.26 -4.97 -5.15
CA HIS A 116 31.57 -4.82 -5.81
C HIS A 116 32.71 -5.48 -5.03
N LYS A 117 32.72 -5.40 -3.68
CA LYS A 117 33.71 -6.14 -2.86
C LYS A 117 33.52 -7.66 -2.98
N ARG A 118 32.28 -8.15 -2.95
CA ARG A 118 31.99 -9.59 -3.13
C ARG A 118 32.27 -10.11 -4.54
N ALA A 119 32.12 -9.25 -5.55
CA ALA A 119 32.46 -9.55 -6.93
C ALA A 119 33.97 -9.36 -7.24
N GLY A 120 34.78 -8.98 -6.27
CA GLY A 120 36.24 -8.77 -6.44
C GLY A 120 36.60 -7.57 -7.32
N LEU A 121 35.70 -6.59 -7.45
CA LEU A 121 35.85 -5.41 -8.33
C LEU A 121 36.43 -4.19 -7.62
N LEU A 122 36.74 -4.29 -6.33
CA LEU A 122 37.43 -3.28 -5.52
C LEU A 122 38.44 -3.98 -4.60
N SER A 123 39.70 -3.55 -4.62
CA SER A 123 40.72 -3.90 -3.62
C SER A 123 40.56 -3.02 -2.37
N ASP A 124 40.94 -3.57 -1.22
CA ASP A 124 40.68 -3.01 0.12
C ASP A 124 41.18 -1.58 0.36
#